data_AF-A0A953XZL7-F1
#
_entry.id   AF-A0A953XZL7-F1
#
_cell.length_a   1.000
_cell.length_b   1.000
_cell.length_c   1.000
_cell.angle_alpha   90.00
_cell.angle_beta   90.00
_cell.angle_gamma   90.00
#
_symmetry.space_group_name_H-M   'P 1'
#
loop_
_entity.id
_entity.type
_entity.pdbx_description
1 polymer ?
#
loop_
_entity_poly.entity_id
_entity_poly.type
_entity_poly.pdbx_seq_one_letter_code
_entity_poly.pdbx_strand_id
1 'polypeptide(L)'
;MSESEVLAMVQASFPHLGGPDCRGRVEGVGIYAASGWSVGRDTLAQLGLNIPPQVYDALTPRAAEVNRSRSGGLDFLTQLHAGCGSAAFHQLLHSLVHLYTQAFA
;
A
#
# COMPACT_ATOMS: atom_id res chain seq x y z
N MET A 1 9.19 -2.50 10.31
CA MET A 1 8.89 -3.68 9.48
C MET A 1 9.82 -3.63 8.27
N SER A 2 10.23 -4.77 7.74
CA SER A 2 11.05 -4.94 6.54
C SER A 2 10.17 -5.39 5.37
N GLU A 3 10.67 -5.30 4.13
CA GLU A 3 9.93 -5.78 2.95
C GLU A 3 9.54 -7.26 3.07
N SER A 4 10.41 -8.10 3.64
CA SER A 4 10.14 -9.53 3.86
C SER A 4 9.00 -9.76 4.85
N GLU A 5 8.90 -8.92 5.89
CA GLU A 5 7.79 -8.98 6.85
C GLU A 5 6.49 -8.48 6.22
N VAL A 6 6.53 -7.43 5.37
CA VAL A 6 5.37 -6.99 4.59
C VAL A 6 4.87 -8.14 3.71
N LEU A 7 5.77 -8.79 2.98
CA LEU A 7 5.44 -9.93 2.12
C LEU A 7 4.81 -11.07 2.91
N ALA A 8 5.41 -11.47 4.04
CA ALA A 8 4.89 -12.54 4.87
C ALA A 8 3.50 -12.21 5.44
N MET A 9 3.30 -10.98 5.90
CA MET A 9 2.00 -10.51 6.38
C MET A 9 0.95 -10.48 5.25
N VAL A 10 1.29 -9.98 4.06
CA VAL A 10 0.37 -9.98 2.91
C VAL A 10 0.02 -11.41 2.48
N GLN A 11 0.99 -12.33 2.45
CA GLN A 11 0.74 -13.74 2.16
C GLN A 11 -0.20 -14.40 3.17
N ALA A 12 -0.01 -14.09 4.46
CA ALA A 12 -0.84 -14.63 5.53
C ALA A 12 -2.27 -14.08 5.50
N SER A 13 -2.43 -12.79 5.21
CA SER A 13 -3.73 -12.11 5.19
C SER A 13 -4.48 -12.26 3.87
N PHE A 14 -3.77 -12.42 2.75
CA PHE A 14 -4.34 -12.46 1.40
C PHE A 14 -3.75 -13.63 0.59
N PRO A 15 -4.18 -14.88 0.86
CA PRO A 15 -3.62 -16.07 0.19
C PRO A 15 -3.69 -16.03 -1.34
N HIS A 16 -4.68 -15.32 -1.90
CA HIS A 16 -4.84 -15.14 -3.35
C HIS A 16 -3.74 -14.27 -3.99
N LEU A 17 -3.06 -13.42 -3.22
CA LEU A 17 -1.86 -12.72 -3.65
C LEU A 17 -0.59 -13.57 -3.52
N GLY A 18 -0.68 -14.76 -2.93
CA GLY A 18 0.43 -15.71 -2.81
C GLY A 18 0.84 -16.36 -4.14
N GLY A 19 1.83 -17.26 -4.06
CA GLY A 19 2.34 -18.03 -5.19
C GLY A 19 3.67 -17.52 -5.76
N PRO A 20 4.09 -18.02 -6.94
CA PRO A 20 5.42 -17.77 -7.51
C PRO A 20 5.72 -16.29 -7.76
N ASP A 21 4.69 -15.48 -8.02
CA ASP A 21 4.78 -14.03 -8.27
C ASP A 21 4.22 -13.19 -7.12
N CYS A 22 4.21 -13.73 -5.90
CA CYS A 22 3.69 -12.98 -4.76
C CYS A 22 4.41 -11.63 -4.59
N ARG A 23 5.74 -11.61 -4.74
CA ARG A 23 6.51 -10.37 -4.62
C ARG A 23 6.07 -9.32 -5.63
N GLY A 24 5.89 -9.70 -6.90
CA GLY A 24 5.42 -8.78 -7.95
C GLY A 24 4.02 -8.25 -7.69
N ARG A 25 3.12 -9.09 -7.18
CA ARG A 25 1.76 -8.68 -6.79
C ARG A 25 1.75 -7.70 -5.63
N VAL A 26 2.53 -7.96 -4.57
CA VAL A 26 2.61 -7.04 -3.42
C VAL A 26 3.29 -5.72 -3.80
N GLU A 27 4.31 -5.78 -4.65
CA GLU A 27 4.90 -4.59 -5.25
C GLU A 27 3.86 -3.77 -6.03
N GLY A 28 3.03 -4.43 -6.83
CA GLY A 28 1.90 -3.82 -7.54
C GLY A 28 0.89 -3.16 -6.62
N VAL A 29 0.53 -3.81 -5.50
CA VAL A 29 -0.33 -3.22 -4.46
C VAL A 29 0.29 -1.94 -3.90
N GLY A 30 1.60 -1.94 -3.63
CA GLY A 30 2.30 -0.75 -3.14
C GLY A 30 2.35 0.39 -4.15
N ILE A 31 2.62 0.09 -5.43
CA ILE A 31 2.59 1.07 -6.52
C ILE A 31 1.17 1.63 -6.69
N TYR A 32 0.16 0.78 -6.64
CA TYR A 32 -1.24 1.19 -6.70
C TYR A 32 -1.60 2.11 -5.52
N ALA A 33 -1.19 1.75 -4.31
CA ALA A 33 -1.36 2.60 -3.14
C ALA A 33 -0.70 3.98 -3.31
N ALA A 34 0.55 4.02 -3.79
CA ALA A 34 1.25 5.27 -4.11
C ALA A 34 0.53 6.08 -5.18
N SER A 35 -0.08 5.44 -6.19
CA SER A 35 -0.85 6.14 -7.23
C SER A 35 -2.07 6.88 -6.67
N GLY A 36 -2.67 6.34 -5.62
CA GLY A 36 -3.77 6.96 -4.88
C GLY A 36 -3.41 8.30 -4.23
N TRP A 37 -2.13 8.60 -3.99
CA TRP A 37 -1.76 9.92 -3.45
C TRP A 37 -2.15 11.07 -4.39
N SER A 38 -2.19 10.83 -5.71
CA SER A 38 -2.52 11.85 -6.71
C SER A 38 -3.97 12.32 -6.67
N VAL A 39 -4.90 11.50 -6.17
CA VAL A 39 -6.33 11.85 -6.08
C VAL A 39 -6.66 12.68 -4.83
N GLY A 40 -5.72 12.80 -3.90
CA GLY A 40 -5.88 13.59 -2.67
C GLY A 40 -6.40 12.78 -1.49
N ARG A 41 -6.06 13.24 -0.28
CA ARG A 41 -6.39 12.60 1.00
C ARG A 41 -7.89 12.40 1.21
N ASP A 42 -8.72 13.38 0.87
CA ASP A 42 -10.15 13.33 1.13
C ASP A 42 -10.83 12.25 0.27
N THR A 43 -10.40 12.08 -0.98
CA THR A 43 -10.85 10.98 -1.85
C THR A 43 -10.37 9.62 -1.34
N LEU A 44 -9.13 9.52 -0.85
CA LEU A 44 -8.65 8.29 -0.22
C LEU A 44 -9.51 7.91 0.99
N ALA A 45 -9.87 8.87 1.85
CA ALA A 45 -10.75 8.62 2.99
C ALA A 45 -12.15 8.12 2.55
N GLN A 46 -12.71 8.67 1.47
CA GLN A 46 -13.98 8.20 0.88
C GLN A 46 -13.90 6.76 0.37
N LEU A 47 -12.72 6.32 -0.06
CA LEU A 47 -12.44 4.93 -0.45
C LEU A 47 -12.13 4.01 0.75
N GLY A 48 -12.32 4.50 1.98
CA GLY A 48 -12.02 3.75 3.21
C GLY A 48 -10.54 3.76 3.62
N LEU A 49 -9.71 4.53 2.92
CA LEU A 49 -8.27 4.66 3.20
C LEU A 49 -8.02 5.85 4.14
N ASN A 50 -8.33 5.65 5.42
CA ASN A 50 -8.13 6.65 6.46
C ASN A 50 -6.64 6.76 6.85
N ILE A 51 -5.90 7.59 6.13
CA ILE A 51 -4.48 7.86 6.38
C ILE A 51 -4.36 9.12 7.27
N PRO A 52 -3.63 9.07 8.40
CA PRO A 52 -3.41 10.25 9.21
C PRO A 52 -2.76 11.39 8.39
N PRO A 53 -3.16 12.66 8.57
CA PRO A 53 -2.62 13.78 7.82
C PRO A 53 -1.09 13.84 7.81
N GLN A 54 -0.46 13.63 8.97
CA GLN A 54 0.99 13.68 9.10
C GLN A 54 1.69 12.59 8.26
N VAL A 55 1.06 11.41 8.14
CA VAL A 55 1.57 10.29 7.35
C VAL A 55 1.39 10.56 5.86
N TYR A 56 0.24 11.08 5.47
CA TYR A 56 -0.03 11.45 4.08
C TYR A 56 0.98 12.49 3.58
N ASP A 57 1.20 13.55 4.36
CA ASP A 57 2.13 14.63 4.02
C ASP A 57 3.58 14.12 3.97
N ALA A 58 3.99 13.31 4.96
CA ALA A 58 5.34 12.74 5.01
C ALA A 58 5.63 11.79 3.83
N LEU A 59 4.65 11.02 3.37
CA LEU A 59 4.81 10.05 2.28
C LEU A 59 4.57 10.62 0.89
N THR A 60 4.04 11.84 0.77
CA THR A 60 3.82 12.50 -0.52
C THR A 60 5.04 12.48 -1.46
N PRO A 61 6.26 12.87 -1.03
CA PRO A 61 7.42 12.81 -1.92
C PRO A 61 7.75 11.38 -2.35
N ARG A 62 7.62 10.40 -1.45
CA ARG A 62 7.89 8.99 -1.75
C ARG A 62 6.86 8.41 -2.72
N ALA A 63 5.59 8.73 -2.53
CA ALA A 63 4.52 8.32 -3.44
C ALA A 63 4.76 8.86 -4.85
N ALA A 64 5.20 10.13 -4.97
CA ALA A 64 5.53 10.72 -6.26
C ALA A 64 6.72 10.03 -6.94
N GLU A 65 7.74 9.61 -6.18
CA GLU A 65 8.87 8.85 -6.69
C GLU A 65 8.44 7.47 -7.20
N VAL A 66 7.72 6.70 -6.38
CA VAL A 66 7.20 5.36 -6.73
C VAL A 66 6.31 5.40 -7.96
N ASN A 67 5.46 6.43 -8.09
CA ASN A 67 4.63 6.63 -9.27
C ASN A 67 5.43 6.91 -10.54
N ARG A 68 6.57 7.61 -10.41
CA ARG A 68 7.44 7.95 -11.53
C ARG A 68 8.29 6.76 -11.96
N SER A 69 8.90 6.05 -11.01
CA SER A 69 9.77 4.90 -11.27
C SER A 69 8.99 3.63 -11.59
N ARG A 70 7.71 3.55 -11.20
CA ARG A 70 6.90 2.32 -11.21
C ARG A 70 7.58 1.19 -10.46
N SER A 71 8.27 1.53 -9.37
CA SER A 71 9.02 0.62 -8.51
C SER A 71 9.14 1.17 -7.09
N GLY A 72 9.44 0.32 -6.11
CA GLY A 72 9.54 0.68 -4.69
C GLY A 72 8.21 0.59 -3.94
N GLY A 73 7.24 -0.18 -4.44
CA GLY A 73 5.93 -0.38 -3.79
C GLY A 73 6.03 -1.05 -2.43
N LEU A 74 6.89 -2.06 -2.28
CA LEU A 74 7.14 -2.73 -0.99
C LEU A 74 7.71 -1.80 0.07
N ASP A 75 8.70 -0.98 -0.31
CA ASP A 75 9.26 0.04 0.57
C ASP A 75 8.20 1.10 0.93
N PHE A 76 7.36 1.51 -0.02
CA PHE A 76 6.25 2.41 0.27
C PHE A 76 5.27 1.85 1.31
N LEU A 77 4.88 0.57 1.17
CA LEU A 77 4.04 -0.12 2.16
C LEU A 77 4.74 -0.22 3.52
N THR A 78 6.06 -0.39 3.53
CA THR A 78 6.86 -0.42 4.75
C THR A 78 6.83 0.94 5.48
N GLN A 79 7.01 2.04 4.75
CA GLN A 79 6.95 3.39 5.31
C GLN A 79 5.52 3.76 5.75
N LEU A 80 4.51 3.31 5.00
CA LEU A 80 3.11 3.48 5.37
C LEU A 80 2.76 2.74 6.66
N HIS A 81 3.28 1.51 6.85
CA HIS A 81 3.16 0.79 8.12
C HIS A 81 3.82 1.55 9.26
N ALA A 82 5.04 2.07 9.05
CA ALA A 82 5.75 2.83 10.07
C ALA A 82 5.00 4.11 10.48
N GLY A 83 4.35 4.79 9.53
CA GLY A 83 3.58 6.00 9.80
C GLY A 83 2.23 5.75 10.48
N CYS A 84 1.48 4.74 10.04
CA CYS A 84 0.13 4.46 10.55
C CYS A 84 0.11 3.58 11.81
N GLY A 85 1.17 2.80 12.05
CA GLY A 85 1.19 1.75 13.06
C GLY A 85 0.41 0.50 12.63
N SER A 86 0.66 -0.63 13.32
CA SER A 86 0.21 -1.96 12.87
C SER A 86 -1.31 -2.13 12.74
N ALA A 87 -2.09 -1.60 13.69
CA ALA A 87 -3.55 -1.79 13.69
C ALA A 87 -4.23 -1.06 12.52
N ALA A 88 -3.91 0.23 12.35
CA ALA A 88 -4.45 1.04 11.26
C ALA A 88 -3.92 0.55 9.90
N PHE A 89 -2.65 0.16 9.83
CA PHE A 89 -2.06 -0.37 8.61
C PHE A 89 -2.74 -1.66 8.13
N HIS A 90 -3.09 -2.60 9.02
CA HIS A 90 -3.82 -3.80 8.60
C HIS A 90 -5.17 -3.47 7.95
N GLN A 91 -5.93 -2.52 8.50
CA GLN A 91 -7.20 -2.08 7.92
C GLN A 91 -7.02 -1.39 6.57
N LEU A 92 -6.00 -0.52 6.47
CA LEU A 92 -5.63 0.15 5.22
C LEU A 92 -5.24 -0.86 4.16
N LEU A 93 -4.38 -1.81 4.50
CA LEU A 93 -3.88 -2.84 3.59
C LEU A 93 -5.02 -3.71 3.06
N HIS A 94 -5.98 -4.09 3.90
CA HIS A 94 -7.15 -4.85 3.46
C HIS A 94 -7.99 -4.09 2.44
N SER A 95 -8.23 -2.80 2.69
CA SER A 95 -8.95 -1.93 1.77
C SER A 95 -8.17 -1.73 0.47
N LEU A 96 -6.85 -1.53 0.54
CA LEU A 96 -5.97 -1.39 -0.61
C LEU A 96 -5.95 -2.65 -1.49
N VAL A 97 -5.79 -3.83 -0.89
CA VAL A 97 -5.78 -5.10 -1.62
C VAL A 97 -7.13 -5.35 -2.28
N HIS A 98 -8.23 -5.04 -1.60
CA HIS A 98 -9.57 -5.14 -2.19
C HIS A 98 -9.73 -4.23 -3.41
N LEU A 99 -9.35 -2.96 -3.30
CA LEU A 99 -9.41 -2.01 -4.41
C LEU A 99 -8.47 -2.41 -5.56
N TYR A 100 -7.26 -2.87 -5.24
CA TYR A 100 -6.29 -3.35 -6.22
C TYR A 100 -6.84 -4.54 -7.00
N THR A 101 -7.37 -5.55 -6.30
CA THR A 101 -7.95 -6.72 -6.96
C THR A 101 -9.15 -6.34 -7.83
N GLN A 102 -10.00 -5.39 -7.44
CA GLN A 102 -11.08 -4.90 -8.31
C GLN A 102 -10.58 -4.17 -9.55
N ALA A 103 -9.48 -3.41 -9.44
CA ALA A 103 -8.93 -2.65 -10.55
C ALA A 103 -8.21 -3.53 -11.59
N PHE A 104 -7.74 -4.71 -11.19
CA PHE A 104 -6.92 -5.61 -12.02
C PHE A 104 -7.47 -7.04 -12.14
N ALA A 105 -8.74 -7.27 -11.76
CA ALA A 105 -9.46 -8.53 -11.97
C ALA A 105 -9.97 -8.69 -13.41
#